data_AF-A0A495YHU8-F1
#
_entry.id   AF-A0A495YHU8-F1
#
_cell.length_a   1.000
_cell.length_b   1.000
_cell.length_c   1.000
_cell.angle_alpha   90.00
_cell.angle_beta   90.00
_cell.angle_gamma   90.00
#
_symmetry.space_group_name_H-M   'P 1'
#
loop_
_entity.id
_entity.type
_entity.pdbx_description
1 polymer ?
#
loop_
_entity_poly.entity_id
_entity_poly.type
_entity_poly.pdbx_seq_one_letter_code
_entity_poly.pdbx_strand_id
1 'polypeptide(L)'
;MQRPSKKVLVCDGGRRGLGCYAVQWGHKDFETSFLSFCRGIEFEKVLADVRSGHNEGRELTLDEKMRSIEAEILAKDARIKNLMVAIEDGNAPATLVERIRLLEEEVSELRRTETALATELNLHRSARRELSSTAQHARSLIDSMASMENDELFRVRAALAAQFRRTIASVTLHPAGRLFTREQVEVQRVSLIEAGLAEDQADSYVTEMYPIEPKRQGRGNSGRYASRKDIGRFFTIATVNGGFRIVYPDFDDPATARIVAGLDETPVFAIDPEG
;
A
#
# COMPACT_ATOMS: atom_id res chain seq x y z
N MET A 1 -38.89 -13.54 20.61
CA MET A 1 -37.55 -13.00 20.24
C MET A 1 -37.22 -13.42 18.81
N GLN A 2 -37.43 -12.56 17.83
CA GLN A 2 -36.88 -12.78 16.48
C GLN A 2 -35.37 -12.54 16.54
N ARG A 3 -34.57 -13.57 16.24
CA ARG A 3 -33.12 -13.36 16.04
C ARG A 3 -32.96 -12.39 14.86
N PRO A 4 -32.29 -11.24 15.01
CA PRO A 4 -31.97 -10.40 13.87
C PRO A 4 -31.17 -11.24 12.85
N SER A 5 -31.53 -11.13 11.57
CA SER A 5 -30.88 -11.89 10.51
C SER A 5 -29.39 -11.52 10.48
N LYS A 6 -28.52 -12.52 10.68
CA LYS A 6 -27.08 -12.31 10.59
C LYS A 6 -26.73 -12.05 9.12
N LYS A 7 -26.43 -10.80 8.78
CA LYS A 7 -25.90 -10.43 7.45
C LYS A 7 -24.50 -11.03 7.29
N VAL A 8 -24.28 -11.73 6.17
CA VAL A 8 -23.00 -12.38 5.85
C VAL A 8 -22.58 -12.03 4.43
N LEU A 9 -21.26 -11.99 4.21
CA LEU A 9 -20.61 -11.88 2.91
C LEU A 9 -20.28 -13.29 2.44
N VAL A 10 -20.58 -13.59 1.17
CA VAL A 10 -20.30 -14.87 0.52
C VAL A 10 -20.04 -14.63 -0.96
N CYS A 11 -19.13 -15.40 -1.56
CA CYS A 11 -18.91 -15.37 -3.00
C CYS A 11 -20.18 -15.84 -3.75
N ASP A 12 -20.61 -15.11 -4.79
CA ASP A 12 -21.77 -15.51 -5.61
C ASP A 12 -21.53 -16.83 -6.36
N GLY A 13 -20.32 -17.00 -6.92
CA GLY A 13 -19.91 -18.26 -7.56
C GLY A 13 -19.96 -19.43 -6.60
N GLY A 14 -19.44 -19.25 -5.37
CA GLY A 14 -19.51 -20.28 -4.33
C GLY A 14 -20.95 -20.58 -3.90
N ARG A 15 -21.79 -19.54 -3.74
CA ARG A 15 -23.22 -19.68 -3.43
C ARG A 15 -23.98 -20.47 -4.52
N ARG A 16 -23.57 -20.33 -5.78
CA ARG A 16 -24.16 -21.01 -6.94
C ARG A 16 -23.50 -22.35 -7.30
N GLY A 17 -22.42 -22.73 -6.62
CA GLY A 17 -21.68 -23.98 -6.88
C GLY A 17 -20.78 -23.96 -8.11
N LEU A 18 -20.36 -22.77 -8.57
CA LEU A 18 -19.52 -22.57 -9.75
C LEU A 18 -18.03 -22.65 -9.41
N GLY A 19 -17.57 -23.81 -8.92
CA GLY A 19 -16.14 -24.07 -8.71
C GLY A 19 -15.46 -23.25 -7.61
N CYS A 20 -16.23 -22.60 -6.73
CA CYS A 20 -15.72 -21.83 -5.60
C CYS A 20 -16.34 -22.33 -4.29
N TYR A 21 -15.63 -22.17 -3.17
CA TYR A 21 -16.13 -22.57 -1.86
C TYR A 21 -17.00 -21.46 -1.24
N ALA A 22 -18.21 -21.81 -0.80
CA ALA A 22 -19.17 -20.89 -0.17
C ALA A 22 -18.81 -20.59 1.31
N VAL A 23 -17.64 -20.00 1.56
CA VAL A 23 -17.23 -19.61 2.91
C VAL A 23 -17.85 -18.27 3.29
N GLN A 24 -18.52 -18.24 4.45
CA GLN A 24 -19.24 -17.06 4.92
C GLN A 24 -18.36 -16.21 5.86
N TRP A 25 -18.38 -14.89 5.66
CA TRP A 25 -17.82 -13.93 6.60
C TRP A 25 -18.95 -13.08 7.21
N GLY A 26 -19.02 -12.96 8.53
CA GLY A 26 -19.96 -12.05 9.17
C GLY A 26 -19.78 -10.60 8.69
N HIS A 27 -20.84 -9.96 8.20
CA HIS A 27 -20.75 -8.59 7.69
C HIS A 27 -20.23 -7.63 8.76
N LYS A 28 -20.74 -7.75 9.99
CA LYS A 28 -20.33 -6.90 11.11
C LYS A 28 -18.85 -7.09 11.42
N ASP A 29 -18.38 -8.34 11.48
CA ASP A 29 -16.98 -8.65 11.76
C ASP A 29 -16.07 -8.03 10.69
N PHE A 30 -16.41 -8.20 9.40
CA PHE A 30 -15.67 -7.57 8.30
C PHE A 30 -15.71 -6.04 8.37
N GLU A 31 -16.88 -5.44 8.57
CA GLU A 31 -17.05 -3.99 8.67
C GLU A 31 -16.18 -3.44 9.81
N THR A 32 -16.19 -4.08 10.99
CA THR A 32 -15.33 -3.69 12.11
C THR A 32 -13.85 -3.77 11.74
N SER A 33 -13.38 -4.88 11.14
CA SER A 33 -11.98 -5.00 10.73
C SER A 33 -11.56 -3.98 9.68
N PHE A 34 -12.42 -3.76 8.69
CA PHE A 34 -12.16 -2.82 7.61
C PHE A 34 -12.11 -1.37 8.13
N LEU A 35 -13.06 -0.98 8.99
CA LEU A 35 -13.08 0.36 9.56
C LEU A 35 -11.95 0.59 10.55
N SER A 36 -11.59 -0.40 11.37
CA SER A 36 -10.40 -0.33 12.24
C SER A 36 -9.13 -0.10 11.43
N PHE A 37 -8.98 -0.79 10.31
CA PHE A 37 -7.89 -0.55 9.37
C PHE A 37 -7.91 0.88 8.82
N CYS A 38 -9.06 1.35 8.33
CA CYS A 38 -9.21 2.70 7.77
C CYS A 38 -9.00 3.83 8.80
N ARG A 39 -9.17 3.52 10.09
CA ARG A 39 -8.94 4.45 11.21
C ARG A 39 -7.46 4.57 11.59
N GLY A 40 -6.66 3.53 11.31
CA GLY A 40 -5.26 3.44 11.70
C GLY A 40 -4.31 4.28 10.83
N ILE A 41 -3.07 4.45 11.31
CA ILE A 41 -1.97 5.12 10.58
C ILE A 41 -1.68 4.38 9.27
N GLU A 42 -1.98 3.09 9.21
CA GLU A 42 -1.75 2.23 8.07
C GLU A 42 -2.57 2.65 6.86
N PHE A 43 -3.76 3.22 7.05
CA PHE A 43 -4.57 3.74 5.95
C PHE A 43 -3.90 4.93 5.25
N GLU A 44 -3.38 5.89 6.02
CA GLU A 44 -2.59 7.01 5.47
C GLU A 44 -1.41 6.50 4.67
N LYS A 45 -0.69 5.50 5.22
CA LYS A 45 0.41 4.85 4.52
C LYS A 45 -0.06 4.24 3.21
N VAL A 46 -1.16 3.48 3.15
CA VAL A 46 -1.63 2.86 1.87
C VAL A 46 -2.05 3.90 0.84
N LEU A 47 -2.61 5.02 1.28
CA LEU A 47 -2.99 6.10 0.37
C LEU A 47 -1.77 6.80 -0.23
N ALA A 48 -0.70 6.96 0.57
CA ALA A 48 0.56 7.55 0.17
C ALA A 48 1.49 6.59 -0.59
N ASP A 49 1.33 5.28 -0.38
CA ASP A 49 2.13 4.23 -0.98
C ASP A 49 1.76 4.09 -2.46
N VAL A 50 2.47 4.81 -3.32
CA VAL A 50 2.56 4.45 -4.72
C VAL A 50 3.52 3.26 -4.76
N ARG A 51 3.23 2.18 -5.51
CA ARG A 51 4.13 1.00 -5.65
C ARG A 51 5.60 1.32 -5.95
N SER A 52 5.89 2.57 -6.28
CA SER A 52 7.20 3.19 -6.21
C SER A 52 7.49 3.62 -4.76
N GLY A 53 8.28 2.85 -4.02
CA GLY A 53 8.91 3.23 -2.74
C GLY A 53 9.89 4.42 -2.84
N HIS A 54 9.56 5.37 -3.71
CA HIS A 54 10.38 6.49 -4.12
C HIS A 54 9.80 7.83 -3.70
N ASN A 55 8.57 7.99 -3.20
CA ASN A 55 8.06 9.36 -2.96
C ASN A 55 8.74 10.10 -1.81
N GLU A 56 8.96 9.46 -0.64
CA GLU A 56 9.67 10.12 0.48
C GLU A 56 11.16 10.33 0.16
N GLY A 57 11.82 9.33 -0.44
CA GLY A 57 13.18 9.46 -0.93
C GLY A 57 13.32 10.46 -2.09
N ARG A 58 12.29 10.61 -2.93
CA ARG A 58 12.25 11.59 -4.02
C ARG A 58 12.10 13.00 -3.49
N GLU A 59 11.27 13.24 -2.49
CA GLU A 59 11.22 14.57 -1.85
C GLU A 59 12.56 14.95 -1.22
N LEU A 60 13.18 14.03 -0.45
CA LEU A 60 14.50 14.28 0.13
C LEU A 60 15.56 14.52 -0.94
N THR A 61 15.59 13.71 -1.99
CA THR A 61 16.54 13.91 -3.10
C THR A 61 16.23 15.15 -3.95
N LEU A 62 14.98 15.59 -4.06
CA LEU A 62 14.61 16.85 -4.70
C LEU A 62 15.04 18.05 -3.85
N ASP A 63 14.78 18.03 -2.54
CA ASP A 63 15.23 19.07 -1.60
C ASP A 63 16.78 19.14 -1.56
N GLU A 64 17.48 17.99 -1.59
CA GLU A 64 18.96 17.93 -1.68
C GLU A 64 19.48 18.49 -3.01
N LYS A 65 18.85 18.14 -4.14
CA LYS A 65 19.20 18.68 -5.46
C LYS A 65 18.98 20.19 -5.52
N MET A 66 17.89 20.69 -4.96
CA MET A 66 17.63 22.13 -4.88
C MET A 66 18.72 22.85 -4.09
N ARG A 67 19.08 22.34 -2.90
CA ARG A 67 20.18 22.90 -2.09
C ARG A 67 21.52 22.90 -2.83
N SER A 68 21.79 21.84 -3.59
CA SER A 68 23.00 21.77 -4.42
C SER A 68 23.01 22.82 -5.53
N ILE A 69 21.87 23.03 -6.20
CA ILE A 69 21.73 24.05 -7.26
C ILE A 69 21.85 25.46 -6.67
N GLU A 70 21.21 25.73 -5.53
CA GLU A 70 21.33 27.01 -4.81
C GLU A 70 22.79 27.31 -4.47
N ALA A 71 23.53 26.32 -3.96
CA ALA A 71 24.96 26.46 -3.65
C ALA A 71 25.79 26.73 -4.92
N GLU A 72 25.47 26.09 -6.04
CA GLU A 72 26.16 26.30 -7.30
C GLU A 72 25.88 27.70 -7.88
N ILE A 73 24.63 28.18 -7.83
CA ILE A 73 24.24 29.54 -8.22
C ILE A 73 25.04 30.55 -7.39
N LEU A 74 25.07 30.40 -6.06
CA LEU A 74 25.82 31.28 -5.17
C LEU A 74 27.31 31.31 -5.50
N ALA A 75 27.91 30.16 -5.80
CA ALA A 75 29.32 30.07 -6.17
C ALA A 75 29.61 30.75 -7.51
N LYS A 76 28.73 30.59 -8.51
CA LYS A 76 28.88 31.25 -9.82
C LYS A 76 28.63 32.76 -9.74
N ASP A 77 27.62 33.21 -8.99
CA ASP A 77 27.34 34.62 -8.73
C ASP A 77 28.53 35.30 -8.02
N ALA A 78 29.16 34.62 -7.06
CA ALA A 78 30.39 35.10 -6.42
C ALA A 78 31.56 35.22 -7.42
N ARG A 79 31.73 34.26 -8.33
CA ARG A 79 32.74 34.35 -9.39
C ARG A 79 32.48 35.50 -10.35
N ILE A 80 31.22 35.71 -10.77
CA ILE A 80 30.83 36.84 -11.62
C ILE A 80 31.19 38.16 -10.92
N LYS A 81 30.83 38.33 -9.64
CA LYS A 81 31.18 39.53 -8.86
C LYS A 81 32.68 39.78 -8.79
N ASN A 82 33.47 38.75 -8.51
CA ASN A 82 34.93 38.88 -8.44
C ASN A 82 35.54 39.28 -9.79
N LEU A 83 35.02 38.71 -10.89
CA LEU A 83 35.44 39.08 -12.24
C LEU A 83 35.06 40.51 -12.58
N MET A 84 33.88 41.00 -12.16
CA MET A 84 33.48 42.40 -12.37
C MET A 84 34.39 43.38 -11.65
N VAL A 85 34.74 43.12 -10.37
CA VAL A 85 35.69 43.96 -9.62
C VAL A 85 37.05 44.05 -10.33
N ALA A 86 37.56 42.93 -10.83
CA ALA A 86 38.83 42.90 -11.57
C ALA A 86 38.79 43.66 -12.91
N ILE A 87 37.59 43.85 -13.50
CA ILE A 87 37.40 44.64 -14.73
C ILE A 87 37.41 46.14 -14.43
N GLU A 88 36.81 46.56 -13.31
CA GLU A 88 36.74 47.95 -12.87
C GLU A 88 38.14 48.53 -12.56
N ASP A 89 39.10 47.69 -12.18
CA ASP A 89 40.50 48.07 -11.92
C ASP A 89 41.34 48.35 -13.19
N GLY A 90 40.73 48.33 -14.38
CA GLY A 90 41.21 49.11 -15.54
C GLY A 90 41.99 48.37 -16.63
N ASN A 91 41.96 47.03 -16.71
CA ASN A 91 42.57 46.32 -17.85
C ASN A 91 41.94 44.95 -18.14
N ALA A 92 40.71 44.94 -18.66
CA ALA A 92 39.97 43.71 -18.93
C ALA A 92 40.16 43.20 -20.37
N PRO A 93 40.89 42.10 -20.60
CA PRO A 93 40.89 41.43 -21.90
C PRO A 93 39.49 40.92 -22.30
N ALA A 94 39.17 40.96 -23.60
CA ALA A 94 37.87 40.53 -24.14
C ALA A 94 37.46 39.10 -23.72
N THR A 95 38.43 38.25 -23.38
CA THR A 95 38.23 36.90 -22.84
C THR A 95 37.52 36.88 -21.49
N LEU A 96 37.62 37.94 -20.67
CA LEU A 96 36.92 38.04 -19.39
C LEU A 96 35.43 38.35 -19.57
N VAL A 97 35.09 39.18 -20.55
CA VAL A 97 33.70 39.50 -20.89
C VAL A 97 32.96 38.24 -21.38
N GLU A 98 33.61 37.46 -22.25
CA GLU A 98 33.05 36.18 -22.70
C GLU A 98 32.87 35.19 -21.54
N ARG A 99 33.82 35.17 -20.59
CA ARG A 99 33.71 34.30 -19.42
C ARG A 99 32.55 34.69 -18.49
N ILE A 100 32.32 35.99 -18.29
CA ILE A 100 31.17 36.47 -17.52
C ILE A 100 29.87 36.06 -18.20
N ARG A 101 29.75 36.27 -19.51
CA ARG A 101 28.56 35.88 -20.28
C ARG A 101 28.24 34.39 -20.14
N LEU A 102 29.26 33.53 -20.24
CA LEU A 102 29.08 32.08 -20.05
C LEU A 102 28.60 31.75 -18.63
N LEU A 103 29.15 32.40 -17.60
CA LEU A 103 28.71 32.19 -16.22
C LEU A 103 27.28 32.68 -16.00
N GLU A 104 26.88 33.80 -16.61
CA GLU A 104 25.50 34.31 -16.56
C GLU A 104 24.52 33.35 -17.25
N GLU A 105 24.91 32.76 -18.38
CA GLU A 105 24.13 31.75 -19.08
C GLU A 105 23.98 30.48 -18.22
N GLU A 106 25.08 29.99 -17.62
CA GLU A 106 25.05 28.86 -16.68
C GLU A 106 24.15 29.15 -15.46
N VAL A 107 24.20 30.35 -14.88
CA VAL A 107 23.32 30.77 -13.77
C VAL A 107 21.86 30.81 -14.24
N SER A 108 21.59 31.30 -15.44
CA SER A 108 20.24 31.33 -16.01
C SER A 108 19.66 29.92 -16.14
N GLU A 109 20.43 28.97 -16.65
CA GLU A 109 20.02 27.57 -16.78
C GLU A 109 19.83 26.88 -15.42
N LEU A 110 20.70 27.15 -14.45
CA LEU A 110 20.54 26.64 -13.08
C LEU A 110 19.25 27.17 -12.43
N ARG A 111 18.92 28.46 -12.60
CA ARG A 111 17.65 29.04 -12.11
C ARG A 111 16.42 28.45 -12.79
N ARG A 112 16.50 28.15 -14.10
CA ARG A 112 15.42 27.42 -14.80
C ARG A 112 15.23 26.03 -14.22
N THR A 113 16.31 25.33 -13.92
CA THR A 113 16.27 24.01 -13.31
C THR A 113 15.71 24.06 -11.88
N GLU A 114 16.13 25.04 -11.08
CA GLU A 114 15.62 25.29 -9.73
C GLU A 114 14.11 25.51 -9.72
N THR A 115 13.61 26.39 -10.59
CA THR A 115 12.17 26.68 -10.70
C THR A 115 11.35 25.47 -11.14
N ALA A 116 11.88 24.64 -12.05
CA ALA A 116 11.26 23.38 -12.44
C ALA A 116 11.17 22.40 -11.26
N LEU A 117 12.28 22.19 -10.53
CA LEU A 117 12.33 21.30 -9.36
C LEU A 117 11.42 21.79 -8.22
N ALA A 118 11.39 23.10 -7.97
CA ALA A 118 10.50 23.69 -6.96
C ALA A 118 9.02 23.47 -7.31
N THR A 119 8.67 23.52 -8.60
CA THR A 119 7.31 23.24 -9.07
C THR A 119 6.95 21.77 -8.85
N GLU A 120 7.84 20.85 -9.21
CA GLU A 120 7.67 19.41 -8.98
C GLU A 120 7.50 19.10 -7.49
N LEU A 121 8.35 19.66 -6.64
CA LEU A 121 8.29 19.48 -5.19
C LEU A 121 6.97 20.00 -4.59
N ASN A 122 6.50 21.17 -5.04
CA ASN A 122 5.22 21.71 -4.60
C ASN A 122 4.03 20.84 -5.03
N LEU A 123 4.08 20.24 -6.22
CA LEU A 123 3.07 19.30 -6.69
C LEU A 123 3.02 18.07 -5.78
N HIS A 124 4.18 17.46 -5.48
CA HIS A 124 4.28 16.32 -4.57
C HIS A 124 3.76 16.64 -3.16
N ARG A 125 4.18 17.77 -2.59
CA ARG A 125 3.73 18.22 -1.25
C ARG A 125 2.23 18.47 -1.21
N SER A 126 1.65 19.04 -2.27
CA SER A 126 0.21 19.31 -2.37
C SER A 126 -0.59 18.01 -2.44
N ALA A 127 -0.17 17.06 -3.28
CA ALA A 127 -0.79 15.74 -3.36
C ALA A 127 -0.74 15.00 -2.00
N ARG A 128 0.39 15.06 -1.28
CA ARG A 128 0.50 14.44 0.05
C ARG A 128 -0.44 15.07 1.08
N ARG A 129 -0.56 16.41 1.07
CA ARG A 129 -1.51 17.12 1.94
C ARG A 129 -2.96 16.73 1.66
N GLU A 130 -3.33 16.59 0.39
CA GLU A 130 -4.67 16.15 -0.01
C GLU A 130 -4.97 14.72 0.48
N LEU A 131 -4.02 13.80 0.36
CA LEU A 131 -4.16 12.43 0.86
C LEU A 131 -4.29 12.38 2.39
N SER A 132 -3.46 13.15 3.10
CA SER A 132 -3.54 13.26 4.56
C SER A 132 -4.89 13.84 5.01
N SER A 133 -5.36 14.90 4.35
CA SER A 133 -6.69 15.48 4.62
C SER A 133 -7.82 14.48 4.36
N THR A 134 -7.72 13.72 3.27
CA THR A 134 -8.66 12.67 2.88
C THR A 134 -8.74 11.55 3.93
N ALA A 135 -7.59 11.12 4.47
CA ALA A 135 -7.52 10.13 5.52
C ALA A 135 -8.09 10.65 6.85
N GLN A 136 -7.74 11.88 7.22
CA GLN A 136 -8.25 12.51 8.44
C GLN A 136 -9.77 12.72 8.38
N HIS A 137 -10.30 13.08 7.21
CA HIS A 137 -11.74 13.18 7.00
C HIS A 137 -12.42 11.81 7.15
N ALA A 138 -11.88 10.76 6.51
CA ALA A 138 -12.41 9.40 6.67
C ALA A 138 -12.39 8.95 8.15
N ARG A 139 -11.31 9.22 8.87
CA ARG A 139 -11.19 8.94 10.30
C ARG A 139 -12.25 9.66 11.13
N SER A 140 -12.46 10.96 10.89
CA SER A 140 -13.50 11.72 11.60
C SER A 140 -14.90 11.16 11.38
N LEU A 141 -15.21 10.72 10.15
CA LEU A 141 -16.48 10.06 9.84
C LEU A 141 -16.61 8.73 10.58
N ILE A 142 -15.55 7.90 10.60
CA ILE A 142 -15.53 6.63 11.34
C ILE A 142 -15.74 6.86 12.83
N ASP A 143 -15.06 7.84 13.42
CA ASP A 143 -15.20 8.18 14.85
C ASP A 143 -16.63 8.64 15.17
N SER A 144 -17.28 9.39 14.27
CA SER A 144 -18.67 9.82 14.44
C SER A 144 -19.69 8.69 14.35
N MET A 145 -19.37 7.57 13.66
CA MET A 145 -20.29 6.44 13.53
C MET A 145 -20.57 5.74 14.87
N ALA A 146 -19.65 5.82 15.84
CA ALA A 146 -19.80 5.15 17.13
C ALA A 146 -20.91 5.75 18.00
N SER A 147 -21.27 7.02 17.77
CA SER A 147 -22.25 7.77 18.58
C SER A 147 -23.59 8.01 17.88
N MET A 148 -23.78 7.55 16.64
CA MET A 148 -24.96 7.83 15.82
C MET A 148 -25.91 6.63 15.72
N GLU A 149 -27.21 6.89 15.68
CA GLU A 149 -28.25 5.87 15.52
C GLU A 149 -29.00 6.00 14.18
N ASN A 150 -29.48 4.85 13.69
CA ASN A 150 -30.44 4.70 12.58
C ASN A 150 -30.14 5.54 11.31
N ASP A 151 -30.87 6.63 11.08
CA ASP A 151 -30.85 7.40 9.83
C ASP A 151 -29.56 8.20 9.65
N GLU A 152 -28.99 8.74 10.73
CA GLU A 152 -27.73 9.47 10.69
C GLU A 152 -26.58 8.52 10.36
N LEU A 153 -26.59 7.32 10.96
CA LEU A 153 -25.62 6.27 10.68
C LEU A 153 -25.65 5.84 9.21
N PHE A 154 -26.84 5.77 8.59
CA PHE A 154 -26.95 5.48 7.16
C PHE A 154 -26.31 6.56 6.29
N ARG A 155 -26.55 7.85 6.61
CA ARG A 155 -25.95 8.97 5.88
C ARG A 155 -24.43 8.98 6.00
N VAL A 156 -23.90 8.75 7.19
CA VAL A 156 -22.44 8.68 7.39
C VAL A 156 -21.84 7.49 6.66
N ARG A 157 -22.48 6.31 6.68
CA ARG A 157 -22.04 5.16 5.88
C ARG A 157 -22.02 5.46 4.38
N ALA A 158 -23.03 6.17 3.86
CA ALA A 158 -23.07 6.58 2.46
C ALA A 158 -21.95 7.56 2.11
N ALA A 159 -21.70 8.55 2.96
CA ALA A 159 -20.60 9.52 2.79
C ALA A 159 -19.24 8.82 2.83
N LEU A 160 -19.03 7.92 3.78
CA LEU A 160 -17.82 7.13 3.92
C LEU A 160 -17.61 6.21 2.71
N ALA A 161 -18.67 5.55 2.22
CA ALA A 161 -18.59 4.75 1.01
C ALA A 161 -18.23 5.59 -0.23
N ALA A 162 -18.73 6.82 -0.35
CA ALA A 162 -18.35 7.72 -1.43
C ALA A 162 -16.88 8.14 -1.34
N GLN A 163 -16.37 8.39 -0.12
CA GLN A 163 -14.94 8.67 0.12
C GLN A 163 -14.06 7.46 -0.22
N PHE A 164 -14.46 6.26 0.20
CA PHE A 164 -13.72 5.04 -0.11
C PHE A 164 -13.71 4.73 -1.60
N ARG A 165 -14.79 4.97 -2.35
CA ARG A 165 -14.78 4.77 -3.81
C ARG A 165 -13.79 5.66 -4.57
N ARG A 166 -13.41 6.82 -4.01
CA ARG A 166 -12.40 7.71 -4.61
C ARG A 166 -10.97 7.27 -4.34
N THR A 167 -10.76 6.52 -3.27
CA THR A 167 -9.43 6.23 -2.71
C THR A 167 -9.05 4.76 -2.83
N ILE A 168 -10.02 3.87 -2.66
CA ILE A 168 -9.88 2.41 -2.70
C ILE A 168 -10.39 1.92 -4.05
N ALA A 169 -9.50 1.31 -4.83
CA ALA A 169 -9.83 0.70 -6.11
C ALA A 169 -10.57 -0.62 -5.93
N SER A 170 -10.12 -1.47 -5.00
CA SER A 170 -10.75 -2.77 -4.72
C SER A 170 -10.48 -3.26 -3.32
N VAL A 171 -11.46 -4.00 -2.76
CA VAL A 171 -11.29 -4.79 -1.55
C VAL A 171 -11.60 -6.25 -1.90
N THR A 172 -10.61 -7.13 -1.80
CA THR A 172 -10.76 -8.55 -2.10
C THR A 172 -10.78 -9.33 -0.81
N LEU A 173 -11.84 -10.12 -0.61
CA LEU A 173 -11.99 -10.93 0.59
C LEU A 173 -11.46 -12.34 0.33
N HIS A 174 -10.73 -12.87 1.31
CA HIS A 174 -10.27 -14.25 1.35
C HIS A 174 -10.83 -14.92 2.62
N PRO A 175 -12.15 -15.23 2.66
CA PRO A 175 -12.78 -15.81 3.85
C PRO A 175 -12.26 -17.21 4.16
N ALA A 176 -11.76 -17.91 3.14
CA ALA A 176 -11.12 -19.22 3.21
C ALA A 176 -9.60 -19.15 3.40
N GLY A 177 -9.04 -17.96 3.65
CA GLY A 177 -7.61 -17.75 3.71
C GLY A 177 -6.93 -17.99 2.36
N ARG A 178 -5.65 -18.36 2.40
CA ARG A 178 -4.86 -18.65 1.21
C ARG A 178 -5.10 -20.11 0.81
N LEU A 179 -5.60 -20.29 -0.41
CA LEU A 179 -5.74 -21.61 -1.05
C LEU A 179 -4.76 -21.70 -2.21
N PHE A 180 -4.24 -22.90 -2.45
CA PHE A 180 -3.24 -23.17 -3.48
C PHE A 180 -3.80 -24.06 -4.58
N THR A 181 -3.30 -23.93 -5.80
CA THR A 181 -3.65 -24.85 -6.88
C THR A 181 -2.89 -26.17 -6.71
N ARG A 182 -3.40 -27.23 -7.35
CA ARG A 182 -2.71 -28.53 -7.36
C ARG A 182 -1.31 -28.43 -7.97
N GLU A 183 -1.14 -27.59 -9.01
CA GLU A 183 0.19 -27.40 -9.59
C GLU A 183 1.15 -26.75 -8.60
N GLN A 184 0.71 -25.74 -7.85
CA GLN A 184 1.54 -25.06 -6.84
C GLN A 184 1.97 -25.99 -5.70
N VAL A 185 1.04 -26.83 -5.23
CA VAL A 185 1.31 -27.86 -4.23
C VAL A 185 2.35 -28.84 -4.74
N GLU A 186 2.22 -29.32 -5.97
CA GLU A 186 3.19 -30.28 -6.53
C GLU A 186 4.57 -29.67 -6.73
N VAL A 187 4.65 -28.43 -7.23
CA VAL A 187 5.92 -27.69 -7.36
C VAL A 187 6.61 -27.58 -6.00
N GLN A 188 5.86 -27.23 -4.95
CA GLN A 188 6.42 -27.13 -3.61
C GLN A 188 6.86 -28.48 -3.06
N ARG A 189 6.05 -29.53 -3.29
CA ARG A 189 6.35 -30.91 -2.88
C ARG A 189 7.67 -31.40 -3.49
N VAL A 190 7.83 -31.24 -4.80
CA VAL A 190 9.05 -31.61 -5.53
C VAL A 190 10.25 -30.83 -4.98
N SER A 191 10.11 -29.53 -4.78
CA SER A 191 11.19 -28.69 -4.23
C SER A 191 11.64 -29.13 -2.83
N LEU A 192 10.71 -29.56 -1.96
CA LEU A 192 11.05 -30.06 -0.63
C LEU A 192 11.82 -31.39 -0.70
N ILE A 193 11.40 -32.29 -1.59
CA ILE A 193 12.08 -33.57 -1.82
C ILE A 193 13.50 -33.33 -2.38
N GLU A 194 13.65 -32.40 -3.33
CA GLU A 194 14.95 -31.99 -3.86
C GLU A 194 15.86 -31.36 -2.80
N ALA A 195 15.28 -30.64 -1.84
CA ALA A 195 15.98 -30.10 -0.68
C ALA A 195 16.34 -31.17 0.40
N GLY A 196 15.99 -32.44 0.17
CA GLY A 196 16.37 -33.57 1.01
C GLY A 196 15.34 -33.98 2.07
N LEU A 197 14.10 -33.47 2.03
CA LEU A 197 13.02 -34.00 2.86
C LEU A 197 12.57 -35.37 2.34
N ALA A 198 12.25 -36.27 3.26
CA ALA A 198 11.62 -37.55 2.90
C ALA A 198 10.21 -37.30 2.31
N GLU A 199 9.76 -38.16 1.38
CA GLU A 199 8.49 -37.96 0.67
C GLU A 199 7.28 -37.85 1.60
N ASP A 200 7.25 -38.65 2.67
CA ASP A 200 6.18 -38.64 3.69
C ASP A 200 6.16 -37.33 4.49
N GLN A 201 7.33 -36.78 4.79
CA GLN A 201 7.48 -35.50 5.46
C GLN A 201 7.08 -34.35 4.54
N ALA A 202 7.48 -34.39 3.26
CA ALA A 202 7.07 -33.42 2.25
C ALA A 202 5.55 -33.43 2.07
N ASP A 203 4.93 -34.61 1.95
CA ASP A 203 3.49 -34.78 1.83
C ASP A 203 2.73 -34.20 3.03
N SER A 204 3.20 -34.51 4.25
CA SER A 204 2.62 -33.97 5.49
C SER A 204 2.73 -32.45 5.54
N TYR A 205 3.90 -31.90 5.21
CA TYR A 205 4.15 -30.47 5.23
C TYR A 205 3.27 -29.71 4.22
N VAL A 206 3.21 -30.19 2.98
CA VAL A 206 2.46 -29.51 1.92
C VAL A 206 0.95 -29.58 2.21
N THR A 207 0.46 -30.69 2.76
CA THR A 207 -0.94 -30.83 3.19
C THR A 207 -1.32 -29.84 4.29
N GLU A 208 -0.40 -29.58 5.23
CA GLU A 208 -0.66 -28.68 6.35
C GLU A 208 -0.56 -27.20 5.96
N MET A 209 0.47 -26.85 5.17
CA MET A 209 0.84 -25.46 4.84
C MET A 209 0.22 -24.94 3.54
N TYR A 210 -0.12 -25.82 2.59
CA TYR A 210 -0.61 -25.45 1.25
C TYR A 210 -2.00 -26.08 0.96
N PRO A 211 -3.04 -25.70 1.72
CA PRO A 211 -4.37 -26.28 1.54
C PRO A 211 -4.95 -25.91 0.17
N ILE A 212 -5.41 -26.92 -0.57
CA ILE A 212 -6.16 -26.75 -1.83
C ILE A 212 -7.65 -26.52 -1.55
N GLU A 213 -8.14 -27.04 -0.42
CA GLU A 213 -9.50 -26.86 0.04
C GLU A 213 -9.55 -26.16 1.40
N PRO A 214 -10.60 -25.38 1.71
CA PRO A 214 -10.77 -24.79 3.03
C PRO A 214 -10.85 -25.89 4.11
N LYS A 215 -10.14 -25.71 5.23
CA LYS A 215 -10.23 -26.60 6.40
C LYS A 215 -11.69 -26.64 6.91
N ARG A 216 -12.37 -27.78 6.76
CA ARG A 216 -13.75 -27.98 7.23
C ARG A 216 -13.73 -28.55 8.65
N GLN A 217 -14.43 -27.95 9.61
CA GLN A 217 -14.72 -28.59 10.90
C GLN A 217 -16.23 -28.66 11.15
N GLY A 218 -16.69 -29.86 11.50
CA GLY A 218 -18.07 -30.20 11.82
C GLY A 218 -18.25 -31.73 11.84
N ARG A 219 -19.27 -32.24 12.57
CA ARG A 219 -19.58 -33.68 12.60
C ARG A 219 -19.96 -34.18 11.19
N GLY A 220 -19.08 -34.97 10.57
CA GLY A 220 -19.31 -35.70 9.32
C GLY A 220 -18.74 -35.04 8.06
N ASN A 221 -18.52 -35.85 7.01
CA ASN A 221 -18.03 -35.48 5.66
C ASN A 221 -18.90 -34.43 4.91
N SER A 222 -19.96 -33.91 5.53
CA SER A 222 -20.92 -32.97 4.95
C SER A 222 -20.87 -31.56 5.55
N GLY A 223 -19.89 -31.26 6.40
CA GLY A 223 -19.69 -29.92 6.97
C GLY A 223 -19.60 -28.85 5.88
N ARG A 224 -20.65 -28.05 5.72
CA ARG A 224 -20.78 -27.02 4.67
C ARG A 224 -19.95 -25.75 4.96
N TYR A 225 -19.36 -25.66 6.15
CA TYR A 225 -18.74 -24.45 6.68
C TYR A 225 -17.35 -24.77 7.21
N ALA A 226 -16.38 -23.95 6.79
CA ALA A 226 -14.98 -24.08 7.20
C ALA A 226 -14.78 -23.70 8.68
N SER A 227 -13.78 -24.26 9.37
CA SER A 227 -13.52 -24.01 10.78
C SER A 227 -13.08 -22.58 11.04
N ARG A 228 -13.82 -21.86 11.87
CA ARG A 228 -13.71 -20.40 11.97
C ARG A 228 -12.30 -19.88 12.34
N LYS A 229 -11.55 -20.61 13.17
CA LYS A 229 -10.28 -20.16 13.76
C LYS A 229 -9.02 -20.51 12.93
N ASP A 230 -9.05 -21.57 12.12
CA ASP A 230 -7.84 -22.15 11.51
C ASP A 230 -7.63 -21.76 10.04
N ILE A 231 -8.49 -20.90 9.50
CA ILE A 231 -8.52 -20.60 8.07
C ILE A 231 -7.53 -19.48 7.70
N GLY A 232 -7.10 -18.65 8.64
CA GLY A 232 -6.23 -17.51 8.33
C GLY A 232 -6.92 -16.52 7.37
N ARG A 233 -8.17 -16.15 7.67
CA ARG A 233 -8.95 -15.19 6.86
C ARG A 233 -8.19 -13.87 6.73
N PHE A 234 -8.26 -13.28 5.54
CA PHE A 234 -7.70 -11.96 5.30
C PHE A 234 -8.50 -11.23 4.23
N PHE A 235 -8.29 -9.93 4.13
CA PHE A 235 -8.72 -9.17 2.97
C PHE A 235 -7.55 -8.32 2.46
N THR A 236 -7.56 -8.05 1.17
CA THR A 236 -6.59 -7.16 0.55
C THR A 236 -7.27 -5.86 0.15
N ILE A 237 -6.54 -4.77 0.25
CA ILE A 237 -6.98 -3.45 -0.16
C ILE A 237 -5.99 -2.94 -1.19
N ALA A 238 -6.51 -2.55 -2.35
CA ALA A 238 -5.76 -1.82 -3.36
C ALA A 238 -6.33 -0.40 -3.47
N THR A 239 -5.48 0.62 -3.44
CA THR A 239 -5.86 2.02 -3.62
C THR A 239 -5.74 2.43 -5.08
N VAL A 240 -6.45 3.49 -5.47
CA VAL A 240 -6.38 4.06 -6.82
C VAL A 240 -4.95 4.51 -7.17
N ASN A 241 -4.18 4.91 -6.16
CA ASN A 241 -2.78 5.33 -6.31
C ASN A 241 -1.78 4.16 -6.32
N GLY A 242 -2.25 2.92 -6.32
CA GLY A 242 -1.43 1.71 -6.43
C GLY A 242 -1.02 1.06 -5.10
N GLY A 243 -1.28 1.72 -3.98
CA GLY A 243 -0.97 1.20 -2.64
C GLY A 243 -1.72 -0.07 -2.33
N PHE A 244 -1.05 -0.97 -1.62
CA PHE A 244 -1.57 -2.32 -1.39
C PHE A 244 -1.27 -2.81 0.02
N ARG A 245 -2.29 -3.31 0.72
CA ARG A 245 -2.11 -3.99 2.02
C ARG A 245 -2.90 -5.28 2.09
N ILE A 246 -2.32 -6.22 2.84
CA ILE A 246 -3.00 -7.43 3.28
C ILE A 246 -3.32 -7.25 4.76
N VAL A 247 -4.59 -7.45 5.12
CA VAL A 247 -5.08 -7.29 6.49
C VAL A 247 -5.57 -8.64 7.00
N TYR A 248 -4.94 -9.12 8.06
CA TYR A 248 -5.28 -10.34 8.78
C TYR A 248 -5.99 -9.96 10.09
N PRO A 249 -7.33 -9.83 10.09
CA PRO A 249 -8.08 -9.52 11.29
C PRO A 249 -8.07 -10.68 12.26
N ASP A 250 -7.97 -10.37 13.55
CA ASP A 250 -8.09 -11.37 14.59
C ASP A 250 -9.49 -12.01 14.56
N PHE A 251 -9.54 -13.28 14.96
CA PHE A 251 -10.78 -14.04 14.92
C PHE A 251 -11.76 -13.62 16.02
N ASP A 252 -11.22 -13.48 17.23
CA ASP A 252 -11.95 -13.25 18.47
C ASP A 252 -12.21 -11.74 18.67
N ASP A 253 -11.29 -10.88 18.22
CA ASP A 253 -11.46 -9.42 18.18
C ASP A 253 -11.25 -8.83 16.77
N PRO A 254 -12.31 -8.70 15.96
CA PRO A 254 -12.24 -8.12 14.62
C PRO A 254 -11.71 -6.69 14.56
N ALA A 255 -11.66 -5.95 15.68
CA ALA A 255 -11.10 -4.60 15.70
C ALA A 255 -9.57 -4.59 15.66
N THR A 256 -8.93 -5.71 16.00
CA THR A 256 -7.49 -5.90 15.93
C THR A 256 -7.10 -6.64 14.65
N ALA A 257 -6.01 -6.23 14.03
CA ALA A 257 -5.54 -6.86 12.80
C ALA A 257 -4.02 -6.76 12.66
N ARG A 258 -3.41 -7.82 12.13
CA ARG A 258 -2.04 -7.79 11.63
C ARG A 258 -2.04 -7.30 10.19
N ILE A 259 -1.29 -6.24 9.91
CA ILE A 259 -1.24 -5.60 8.59
C ILE A 259 0.13 -5.85 7.97
N VAL A 260 0.14 -6.33 6.72
CA VAL A 260 1.36 -6.61 5.96
C VAL A 260 1.42 -5.67 4.76
N ALA A 261 2.54 -4.97 4.61
CA ALA A 261 2.85 -4.20 3.41
C ALA A 261 3.23 -5.17 2.29
N GLY A 262 2.41 -5.24 1.24
CA GLY A 262 2.74 -6.07 0.09
C GLY A 262 3.70 -5.32 -0.81
N LEU A 263 5.00 -5.44 -0.54
CA LEU A 263 5.98 -5.49 -1.62
C LEU A 263 5.81 -6.89 -2.22
N ASP A 264 5.46 -6.97 -3.50
CA ASP A 264 5.46 -8.20 -4.30
C ASP A 264 5.54 -9.51 -3.51
N GLU A 265 4.42 -9.95 -2.94
CA GLU A 265 4.20 -11.40 -2.84
C GLU A 265 3.64 -11.86 -4.19
N THR A 266 4.40 -11.64 -5.27
CA THR A 266 4.58 -12.77 -6.16
C THR A 266 5.10 -13.90 -5.27
N PRO A 267 4.55 -15.12 -5.37
CA PRO A 267 5.02 -16.24 -4.56
C PRO A 267 6.54 -16.22 -4.61
N VAL A 268 7.18 -16.07 -3.45
CA VAL A 268 8.63 -16.22 -3.30
C VAL A 268 8.93 -17.67 -3.68
N PHE A 269 9.13 -17.88 -4.98
CA PHE A 269 9.80 -19.05 -5.55
C PHE A 269 11.30 -18.77 -5.60
N ALA A 270 11.83 -18.13 -4.56
CA ALA A 270 13.25 -18.08 -4.29
C ALA A 270 13.48 -18.92 -3.04
N ILE A 271 13.83 -20.17 -3.29
CA ILE A 271 14.71 -20.92 -2.41
C ILE A 271 15.91 -19.99 -2.17
N ASP A 272 16.18 -19.61 -0.92
CA ASP A 272 17.54 -19.23 -0.53
C ASP A 272 18.27 -20.54 -0.24
N PRO A 273 19.19 -20.99 -1.11
CA PRO A 273 19.99 -22.16 -0.84
C PRO A 273 21.25 -21.71 -0.12
N GLU A 274 21.14 -21.05 1.04
CA GLU A 274 22.30 -20.79 1.92
C GLU A 274 21.82 -20.26 3.29
N GLY A 275 21.74 -21.19 4.26
CA GLY A 275 21.51 -20.88 5.68
C GLY A 275 20.80 -21.99 6.45
#